data_AF-A0A2I3H3S7-F1
#
_entry.id   AF-A0A2I3H3S7-F1
#
_cell.length_a   1.000
_cell.length_b   1.000
_cell.length_c   1.000
_cell.angle_alpha   90.00
_cell.angle_beta   90.00
_cell.angle_gamma   90.00
#
_symmetry.space_group_name_H-M   'P 1'
#
loop_
_entity.id
_entity.type
_entity.pdbx_description
1 polymer ?
#
loop_
_entity_poly.entity_id
_entity_poly.type
_entity_poly.pdbx_seq_one_letter_code
_entity_poly.pdbx_strand_id
1 'polypeptide(L)'
;MDPGTVATMRKPRCSLPDVLGVAGLVRRRRRYALSGSVWKKRTLTWRVRSFPQSSQLSQETVRVLLSYALMAWGMESGLTFHEVDSPQGQEPDILIDFARAFHQDSYPFDGLGGTLAHAFFPGEHPISGDTHFDDEETWTFGSKASQQPEQELAGGSPVDEELGFSRGWHVNPLSPGVPDCLS
;
A
#
# COMPACT_ATOMS: atom_id res chain seq x y z
N MET A 1 -29.45 -1.57 -4.62
CA MET A 1 -28.14 -2.24 -4.81
C MET A 1 -28.32 -3.72 -4.52
N ASP A 2 -27.77 -4.59 -5.34
CA ASP A 2 -27.84 -6.04 -5.12
C ASP A 2 -26.82 -6.51 -4.05
N PRO A 3 -27.03 -7.68 -3.42
CA PRO A 3 -26.17 -8.18 -2.35
C PRO A 3 -24.70 -8.38 -2.77
N GLY A 4 -24.44 -8.75 -4.02
CA GLY A 4 -23.08 -8.97 -4.55
C GLY A 4 -22.29 -7.67 -4.67
N THR A 5 -22.95 -6.61 -5.12
CA THR A 5 -22.39 -5.26 -5.15
C THR A 5 -22.09 -4.74 -3.74
N VAL A 6 -23.00 -4.94 -2.79
CA VAL A 6 -22.78 -4.56 -1.37
C VAL A 6 -21.60 -5.32 -0.77
N ALA A 7 -21.47 -6.61 -1.04
CA ALA A 7 -20.33 -7.41 -0.56
C ALA A 7 -19.00 -6.92 -1.14
N THR A 8 -18.97 -6.53 -2.41
CA THR A 8 -17.78 -5.98 -3.07
C THR A 8 -17.39 -4.62 -2.49
N MET A 9 -18.35 -3.71 -2.27
CA MET A 9 -18.07 -2.40 -1.65
C MET A 9 -17.61 -2.50 -0.19
N ARG A 10 -17.86 -3.60 0.51
CA ARG A 10 -17.35 -3.80 1.88
C ARG A 10 -15.94 -4.37 1.95
N LYS A 11 -15.34 -4.71 0.79
CA LYS A 11 -13.96 -5.19 0.77
C LYS A 11 -13.00 -4.01 1.03
N PRO A 12 -11.96 -4.21 1.85
CA PRO A 12 -10.92 -3.21 2.04
C PRO A 12 -10.22 -2.95 0.71
N ARG A 13 -9.82 -1.71 0.48
CA ARG A 13 -9.32 -1.24 -0.81
C ARG A 13 -8.34 -0.08 -0.64
N CYS A 14 -7.71 0.33 -1.73
CA CYS A 14 -6.99 1.59 -1.79
C CYS A 14 -8.01 2.77 -1.80
N SER A 15 -7.66 3.90 -1.17
CA SER A 15 -8.50 5.11 -1.11
C SER A 15 -8.65 5.84 -2.44
N LEU A 16 -7.91 5.43 -3.48
CA LEU A 16 -7.99 6.06 -4.79
C LEU A 16 -9.37 5.86 -5.43
N PRO A 17 -10.03 6.93 -5.92
CA PRO A 17 -11.35 6.82 -6.54
C PRO A 17 -11.28 6.01 -7.83
N ASP A 18 -12.14 4.99 -7.95
CA ASP A 18 -12.22 4.10 -9.11
C ASP A 18 -12.57 4.83 -10.41
N VAL A 19 -13.33 5.94 -10.31
CA VAL A 19 -13.76 6.76 -11.45
C VAL A 19 -13.46 8.23 -11.15
N LEU A 20 -12.52 8.81 -11.89
CA LEU A 20 -12.28 10.26 -11.89
C LEU A 20 -13.34 10.93 -12.77
N GLY A 21 -13.97 12.00 -12.28
CA GLY A 21 -14.99 12.76 -13.03
C GLY A 21 -14.47 13.33 -14.36
N VAL A 22 -15.33 14.00 -15.13
CA VAL A 22 -15.02 14.48 -16.51
C VAL A 22 -13.76 15.36 -16.58
N ALA A 23 -13.41 16.07 -15.50
CA ALA A 23 -12.16 16.81 -15.35
C ALA A 23 -10.89 15.91 -15.25
N GLY A 24 -11.04 14.66 -14.82
CA GLY A 24 -9.98 13.63 -14.75
C GLY A 24 -9.83 12.80 -16.03
N LEU A 25 -10.89 12.68 -16.86
CA LEU A 25 -10.84 11.94 -18.13
C LEU A 25 -9.92 12.57 -19.17
N VAL A 26 -9.69 13.89 -19.11
CA VAL A 26 -8.73 14.57 -19.99
C VAL A 26 -7.27 14.31 -19.57
N ARG A 27 -7.03 13.84 -18.33
CA ARG A 27 -5.68 13.68 -17.75
C ARG A 27 -5.16 12.25 -17.65
N ARG A 28 -6.00 11.20 -17.68
CA ARG A 28 -5.54 9.79 -17.70
C ARG A 28 -6.21 8.98 -18.78
N ARG A 29 -5.48 8.77 -19.88
CA ARG A 29 -5.86 7.83 -20.96
C ARG A 29 -5.49 6.36 -20.64
N ARG A 30 -4.88 6.07 -19.48
CA ARG A 30 -4.37 4.73 -19.06
C ARG A 30 -4.35 4.57 -17.53
N ARG A 31 -4.30 3.31 -17.06
CA ARG A 31 -4.22 2.88 -15.63
C ARG A 31 -2.95 3.33 -14.88
N TYR A 32 -2.06 4.05 -15.53
CA TYR A 32 -0.87 4.69 -14.97
C TYR A 32 -0.89 6.17 -15.30
N ALA A 33 -0.32 7.01 -14.42
CA ALA A 33 -0.28 8.43 -14.68
C ALA A 33 0.73 8.80 -15.77
N LEU A 34 0.27 9.59 -16.73
CA LEU A 34 1.10 10.41 -17.63
C LEU A 34 1.43 11.76 -17.01
N SER A 35 1.12 11.97 -15.72
CA SER A 35 1.72 13.07 -14.97
C SER A 35 3.22 12.81 -15.04
N GLY A 36 3.97 13.64 -15.74
CA GLY A 36 5.40 13.45 -16.00
C GLY A 36 6.29 13.51 -14.75
N SER A 37 5.71 13.29 -13.57
CA SER A 37 6.38 13.05 -12.30
C SER A 37 7.04 11.68 -12.32
N VAL A 38 8.29 11.68 -12.75
CA VAL A 38 9.18 10.52 -12.70
C VAL A 38 10.34 10.85 -11.78
N TRP A 39 10.89 9.82 -11.14
CA TRP A 39 12.14 9.97 -10.42
C TRP A 39 13.25 10.43 -11.39
N LYS A 40 13.87 11.58 -11.10
CA LYS A 40 14.99 12.12 -11.89
C LYS A 40 16.28 11.32 -11.68
N LYS A 41 16.32 10.46 -10.66
CA LYS A 41 17.43 9.57 -10.34
C LYS A 41 16.94 8.13 -10.26
N ARG A 42 17.87 7.18 -10.45
CA ARG A 42 17.56 5.74 -10.42
C ARG A 42 17.76 5.10 -9.05
N THR A 43 18.64 5.69 -8.25
CA THR A 43 18.93 5.24 -6.89
C THR A 43 18.13 6.07 -5.90
N LEU A 44 17.16 5.44 -5.26
CA LEU A 44 16.26 6.03 -4.28
C LEU A 44 16.62 5.59 -2.87
N THR A 45 16.53 6.51 -1.92
CA THR A 45 16.68 6.23 -0.50
C THR A 45 15.30 6.11 0.14
N TRP A 46 15.16 5.18 1.07
CA TRP A 46 13.92 5.01 1.82
C TRP A 46 14.19 4.83 3.31
N ARG A 47 13.19 5.14 4.13
CA ARG A 47 13.23 4.94 5.58
C ARG A 47 11.85 4.68 6.13
N VAL A 48 11.78 3.82 7.16
CA VAL A 48 10.59 3.67 7.99
C VAL A 48 10.61 4.71 9.12
N ARG A 49 9.65 5.65 9.10
CA ARG A 49 9.46 6.68 10.13
C ARG A 49 8.83 6.11 11.40
N SER A 50 7.79 5.31 11.24
CA SER A 50 7.06 4.67 12.34
C SER A 50 6.70 3.23 11.98
N PHE A 51 6.33 2.44 12.98
CA PHE A 51 6.05 1.01 12.82
C PHE A 51 4.64 0.72 13.31
N PRO A 52 3.98 -0.34 12.79
CA PRO A 52 2.59 -0.62 13.14
C PRO A 52 2.49 -0.94 14.64
N GLN A 53 1.79 -0.09 15.39
CA GLN A 53 1.59 -0.24 16.83
C GLN A 53 0.41 -1.17 17.13
N SER A 54 -0.57 -1.24 16.23
CA SER A 54 -1.74 -2.11 16.39
C SER A 54 -1.47 -3.57 15.99
N SER A 55 -0.24 -3.90 15.61
CA SER A 55 0.15 -5.20 15.05
C SER A 55 1.27 -5.88 15.85
N GLN A 56 1.32 -7.21 15.81
CA GLN A 56 2.35 -8.02 16.48
C GLN A 56 3.60 -8.21 15.59
N LEU A 57 3.94 -7.23 14.76
CA LEU A 57 5.08 -7.30 13.86
C LEU A 57 6.31 -6.62 14.48
N SER A 58 7.46 -7.31 14.44
CA SER A 58 8.72 -6.67 14.83
C SER A 58 9.14 -5.64 13.79
N GLN A 59 9.84 -4.60 14.22
CA GLN A 59 10.38 -3.58 13.30
C GLN A 59 11.27 -4.20 12.21
N GLU A 60 12.07 -5.20 12.59
CA GLU A 60 12.91 -5.98 11.66
C GLU A 60 12.08 -6.68 10.59
N THR A 61 10.96 -7.31 10.98
CA THR A 61 10.06 -7.97 10.03
C THR A 61 9.50 -6.95 9.04
N VAL A 62 9.08 -5.79 9.51
CA VAL A 62 8.56 -4.72 8.65
C VAL A 62 9.62 -4.24 7.66
N ARG A 63 10.85 -3.96 8.12
CA ARG A 63 11.97 -3.55 7.26
C ARG A 63 12.28 -4.59 6.18
N VAL A 64 12.34 -5.86 6.58
CA VAL A 64 12.59 -6.98 5.65
C VAL A 64 11.50 -7.06 4.58
N LEU A 65 10.22 -6.98 4.97
CA LEU A 65 9.11 -7.03 4.02
C LEU A 65 9.12 -5.85 3.04
N LEU A 66 9.36 -4.64 3.54
CA LEU A 66 9.48 -3.45 2.71
C LEU A 66 10.68 -3.54 1.75
N SER A 67 11.81 -4.07 2.24
CA SER A 67 12.99 -4.33 1.42
C SER A 67 12.69 -5.29 0.27
N TYR A 68 11.99 -6.40 0.54
CA TYR A 68 11.55 -7.34 -0.50
C TYR A 68 10.61 -6.70 -1.51
N ALA A 69 9.61 -5.94 -1.04
CA ALA A 69 8.67 -5.26 -1.91
C ALA A 69 9.38 -4.25 -2.84
N LEU A 70 10.23 -3.39 -2.28
CA LEU A 70 10.99 -2.39 -3.06
C LEU A 70 12.00 -3.04 -4.01
N MET A 71 12.62 -4.15 -3.62
CA MET A 71 13.49 -4.92 -4.51
C MET A 71 12.72 -5.46 -5.72
N ALA A 72 11.52 -6.02 -5.51
CA ALA A 72 10.67 -6.50 -6.59
C ALA A 72 10.29 -5.37 -7.57
N TRP A 73 9.89 -4.21 -7.04
CA TRP A 73 9.65 -3.01 -7.84
C TRP A 73 10.90 -2.54 -8.60
N GLY A 74 12.08 -2.61 -7.96
CA GLY A 74 13.35 -2.21 -8.54
C GLY A 74 13.74 -3.03 -9.76
N MET A 75 13.49 -4.35 -9.72
CA MET A 75 13.77 -5.25 -10.85
C MET A 75 12.97 -4.87 -12.11
N GLU A 76 11.69 -4.55 -11.96
CA GLU A 76 10.81 -4.23 -13.10
C GLU A 76 10.96 -2.79 -13.61
N SER A 77 11.20 -1.83 -12.70
CA SER A 77 11.36 -0.41 -13.05
C SER A 77 12.79 -0.02 -13.44
N GLY A 78 13.76 -0.86 -13.10
CA GLY A 78 15.20 -0.55 -13.16
C GLY A 78 15.63 0.55 -12.18
N LEU A 79 14.87 0.76 -11.10
CA LEU A 79 15.25 1.60 -9.96
C LEU A 79 16.00 0.74 -8.92
N THR A 80 16.82 1.39 -8.10
CA THR A 80 17.47 0.76 -6.95
C THR A 80 17.05 1.47 -5.68
N PHE A 81 16.83 0.71 -4.61
CA PHE A 81 16.33 1.23 -3.33
C PHE A 81 17.33 0.91 -2.23
N HIS A 82 17.68 1.91 -1.42
CA HIS A 82 18.59 1.77 -0.28
C HIS A 82 17.96 2.31 0.99
N GLU A 83 17.88 1.46 2.02
CA GLU A 83 17.45 1.91 3.34
C GLU A 83 18.52 2.81 3.95
N VAL A 84 18.10 3.89 4.62
CA VAL A 84 19.00 4.84 5.28
C VAL A 84 18.64 5.05 6.75
N ASP A 85 19.60 4.81 7.65
CA ASP A 85 19.37 4.86 9.10
C ASP A 85 19.39 6.27 9.71
N SER A 86 19.89 7.29 9.00
CA SER A 86 20.35 8.51 9.68
C SER A 86 19.44 9.76 9.59
N PRO A 87 19.06 10.36 10.73
CA PRO A 87 18.48 11.70 10.80
C PRO A 87 19.55 12.81 10.66
N GLN A 88 20.56 12.63 9.79
CA GLN A 88 21.62 13.62 9.49
C GLN A 88 21.11 14.87 8.74
N GLY A 89 19.83 15.20 8.92
CA GLY A 89 19.18 16.37 8.33
C GLY A 89 18.71 16.22 6.89
N GLN A 90 18.94 15.06 6.26
CA GLN A 90 18.46 14.78 4.91
C GLN A 90 17.29 13.79 4.95
N GLU A 91 16.14 14.22 4.45
CA GLU A 91 14.98 13.36 4.23
C GLU A 91 15.27 12.34 3.12
N PRO A 92 14.79 11.09 3.25
CA PRO A 92 14.88 10.11 2.18
C PRO A 92 13.98 10.52 0.99
N ASP A 93 14.12 9.84 -0.14
CA ASP A 93 13.18 10.04 -1.25
C ASP A 93 11.80 9.45 -0.96
N ILE A 94 11.75 8.40 -0.14
CA ILE A 94 10.52 7.68 0.21
C ILE A 94 10.49 7.53 1.72
N LEU A 95 9.61 8.24 2.39
CA LEU A 95 9.32 8.02 3.79
C LEU A 95 8.11 7.09 3.93
N ILE A 96 8.28 6.05 4.74
CA ILE A 96 7.23 5.07 5.02
C ILE A 96 6.71 5.30 6.43
N ASP A 97 5.41 5.53 6.57
CA ASP A 97 4.78 5.84 7.86
C ASP A 97 3.54 4.97 8.12
N PHE A 98 3.34 4.59 9.38
CA PHE A 98 2.14 3.97 9.89
C PHE A 98 1.39 5.02 10.71
N ALA A 99 0.26 5.49 10.17
CA ALA A 99 -0.48 6.62 10.72
C ALA A 99 -1.95 6.27 10.94
N ARG A 100 -2.64 7.04 11.77
CA ARG A 100 -4.05 6.83 12.12
C ARG A 100 -4.87 8.05 11.79
N ALA A 101 -6.09 7.83 11.29
CA ALA A 101 -7.06 8.88 10.98
C ALA A 101 -6.40 10.09 10.26
N PHE A 102 -6.59 11.31 10.77
CA PHE A 102 -5.96 12.50 10.23
C PHE A 102 -4.47 12.58 10.58
N HIS A 103 -3.61 12.58 9.54
CA HIS A 103 -2.16 12.53 9.67
C HIS A 103 -1.42 13.55 8.79
N GLN A 104 -1.99 14.76 8.70
CA GLN A 104 -1.32 15.98 8.19
C GLN A 104 -1.09 16.06 6.67
N ASP A 105 -1.74 15.21 5.86
CA ASP A 105 -1.61 15.21 4.40
C ASP A 105 -2.91 15.45 3.64
N SER A 106 -3.99 15.80 4.34
CA SER A 106 -5.36 15.99 3.81
C SER A 106 -6.09 14.73 3.33
N TYR A 107 -5.49 13.55 3.49
CA TYR A 107 -6.09 12.26 3.14
C TYR A 107 -6.21 11.38 4.41
N PRO A 108 -7.16 11.67 5.31
CA PRO A 108 -7.27 10.90 6.55
C PRO A 108 -7.65 9.43 6.28
N PHE A 109 -7.11 8.52 7.08
CA PHE A 109 -7.61 7.15 7.13
C PHE A 109 -9.00 7.08 7.76
N ASP A 110 -9.76 6.06 7.39
CA ASP A 110 -11.15 5.81 7.79
C ASP A 110 -11.29 4.67 8.82
N GLY A 111 -10.17 4.08 9.25
CA GLY A 111 -10.09 3.07 10.29
C GLY A 111 -10.33 1.64 9.78
N LEU A 112 -10.52 0.72 10.72
CA LEU A 112 -10.59 -0.73 10.48
C LEU A 112 -11.49 -1.15 9.31
N GLY A 113 -10.90 -1.89 8.36
CA GLY A 113 -11.56 -2.49 7.20
C GLY A 113 -11.76 -1.54 6.01
N GLY A 114 -11.25 -0.31 6.10
CA GLY A 114 -11.39 0.72 5.08
C GLY A 114 -10.17 0.80 4.14
N THR A 115 -9.55 1.97 4.14
CA THR A 115 -8.36 2.34 3.40
C THR A 115 -7.13 1.79 4.08
N LEU A 116 -6.43 0.88 3.41
CA LEU A 116 -5.25 0.24 4.02
C LEU A 116 -3.99 1.10 3.95
N ALA A 117 -3.84 1.87 2.88
CA ALA A 117 -2.65 2.66 2.60
C ALA A 117 -2.90 3.65 1.45
N HIS A 118 -2.07 4.69 1.39
CA HIS A 118 -1.91 5.55 0.20
C HIS A 118 -0.45 5.93 -0.02
N ALA A 119 -0.15 6.39 -1.24
CA ALA A 119 1.18 6.88 -1.60
C ALA A 119 1.08 8.12 -2.49
N PHE A 120 2.14 8.93 -2.48
CA PHE A 120 2.27 10.15 -3.27
C PHE A 120 3.21 9.95 -4.46
N PHE A 121 2.89 10.56 -5.61
CA PHE A 121 3.79 10.54 -6.76
C PHE A 121 5.18 11.11 -6.45
N PRO A 122 6.21 10.72 -7.24
CA PRO A 122 7.49 11.40 -7.24
C PRO A 122 7.33 12.91 -7.50
N GLY A 123 8.18 13.73 -6.89
CA GLY A 123 8.00 15.18 -7.00
C GLY A 123 9.00 15.97 -6.18
N GLU A 124 8.80 17.28 -6.14
CA GLU A 124 9.66 18.23 -5.41
C GLU A 124 9.03 18.69 -4.08
N HIS A 125 7.75 18.36 -3.84
CA HIS A 125 7.09 18.65 -2.57
C HIS A 125 7.63 17.69 -1.48
N PRO A 126 7.76 18.12 -0.22
CA PRO A 126 8.32 17.28 0.85
C PRO A 126 7.68 15.90 1.06
N ILE A 127 6.38 15.77 0.77
CA ILE A 127 5.63 14.49 0.89
C ILE A 127 5.70 13.61 -0.37
N SER A 128 6.35 14.09 -1.44
CA SER A 128 6.35 13.39 -2.73
C SER A 128 7.14 12.09 -2.61
N GLY A 129 6.56 10.98 -3.04
CA GLY A 129 7.17 9.66 -2.90
C GLY A 129 6.83 8.94 -1.60
N ASP A 130 6.31 9.64 -0.59
CA ASP A 130 5.98 9.04 0.69
C ASP A 130 4.83 8.02 0.56
N THR A 131 4.85 7.02 1.43
CA THR A 131 3.83 5.97 1.52
C THR A 131 3.35 5.85 2.95
N HIS A 132 2.04 5.97 3.16
CA HIS A 132 1.41 5.86 4.46
C HIS A 132 0.54 4.60 4.53
N PHE A 133 0.62 3.91 5.65
CA PHE A 133 -0.15 2.73 6.00
C PHE A 133 -1.10 3.07 7.15
N ASP A 134 -2.32 2.55 7.11
CA ASP A 134 -3.25 2.72 8.21
C ASP A 134 -2.82 1.83 9.40
N ASP A 135 -2.44 2.46 10.50
CA ASP A 135 -2.08 1.79 11.76
C ASP A 135 -3.31 1.40 12.59
N GLU A 136 -4.53 1.72 12.13
CA GLU A 136 -5.73 1.13 12.70
C GLU A 136 -5.96 -0.31 12.21
N GLU A 137 -5.31 -0.70 11.11
CA GLU A 137 -5.34 -2.07 10.59
C GLU A 137 -4.45 -3.05 11.36
N THR A 138 -4.83 -4.33 11.36
CA THR A 138 -4.00 -5.42 11.90
C THR A 138 -3.13 -6.03 10.80
N TRP A 139 -1.87 -5.61 10.74
CA TRP A 139 -0.86 -6.14 9.83
C TRP A 139 -0.29 -7.46 10.36
N THR A 140 -0.21 -8.46 9.49
CA THR A 140 0.30 -9.79 9.84
C THR A 140 1.25 -10.31 8.76
N PHE A 141 2.15 -11.21 9.17
CA PHE A 141 3.07 -11.90 8.27
C PHE A 141 3.25 -13.34 8.77
N GLY A 142 3.11 -14.31 7.86
CA GLY A 142 3.11 -15.74 8.20
C GLY A 142 1.77 -16.25 8.75
N SER A 143 1.77 -17.51 9.22
CA SER A 143 0.59 -18.29 9.59
C SER A 143 -0.04 -17.91 10.95
N LYS A 144 -0.28 -16.62 11.19
CA LYS A 144 -1.12 -16.13 12.30
C LYS A 144 -2.38 -15.40 11.82
N ALA A 145 -2.79 -15.60 10.56
CA ALA A 145 -4.04 -15.05 10.03
C ALA A 145 -5.30 -15.82 10.49
N SER A 146 -5.15 -16.96 11.18
CA SER A 146 -6.27 -17.83 11.57
C SER A 146 -6.48 -17.87 13.08
N GLN A 147 -6.97 -16.75 13.65
CA GLN A 147 -7.74 -16.74 14.90
C GLN A 147 -8.83 -15.66 14.83
N GLN A 148 -9.71 -15.74 13.83
CA GLN A 148 -11.09 -15.27 14.03
C GLN A 148 -11.94 -16.48 14.43
N PRO A 149 -12.80 -16.39 15.46
CA PRO A 149 -13.77 -17.44 15.72
C PRO A 149 -14.72 -17.49 14.51
N GLU A 150 -14.66 -18.62 13.82
CA GLU A 150 -15.56 -19.03 12.74
C GLU A 150 -17.01 -18.97 13.24
N GLN A 151 -17.79 -17.99 12.76
CA GLN A 151 -19.24 -18.16 12.71
C GLN A 151 -19.55 -18.94 11.43
N GLU A 152 -19.67 -20.24 11.64
CA GLU A 152 -20.21 -21.28 10.77
C GLU A 152 -21.32 -20.77 9.84
N LEU A 153 -21.11 -20.92 8.53
CA LEU A 153 -22.16 -21.18 7.53
C LEU A 153 -21.53 -21.66 6.21
N ALA A 154 -21.45 -22.99 6.11
CA ALA A 154 -21.61 -23.84 4.92
C ALA A 154 -20.82 -23.56 3.62
N GLY A 155 -19.87 -24.46 3.33
CA GLY A 155 -19.81 -25.19 2.07
C GLY A 155 -18.98 -24.58 0.92
N GLY A 156 -17.73 -25.01 0.80
CA GLY A 156 -16.90 -24.79 -0.39
C GLY A 156 -15.55 -25.51 -0.31
N SER A 157 -15.21 -26.28 -1.34
CA SER A 157 -14.00 -27.10 -1.54
C SER A 157 -12.66 -26.36 -1.31
N PRO A 158 -11.57 -27.06 -0.91
CA PRO A 158 -10.27 -26.45 -0.69
C PRO A 158 -9.54 -26.25 -2.03
N VAL A 159 -9.34 -25.00 -2.43
CA VAL A 159 -8.32 -24.62 -3.41
C VAL A 159 -7.61 -23.35 -2.94
N ASP A 160 -6.30 -23.40 -3.08
CA ASP A 160 -5.30 -22.33 -3.02
C ASP A 160 -4.83 -21.86 -1.62
N GLU A 161 -3.75 -22.52 -1.22
CA GLU A 161 -2.74 -22.11 -0.27
C GLU A 161 -1.98 -20.88 -0.80
N GLU A 162 -2.53 -19.67 -0.63
CA GLU A 162 -1.81 -18.41 -0.86
C GLU A 162 -1.33 -17.82 0.48
N LEU A 163 -0.04 -17.99 0.74
CA LEU A 163 0.72 -17.25 1.73
C LEU A 163 0.78 -15.77 1.29
N GLY A 164 0.00 -14.90 1.92
CA GLY A 164 -0.03 -13.50 1.55
C GLY A 164 -0.06 -12.54 2.72
N PHE A 165 0.63 -11.42 2.51
CA PHE A 165 0.29 -10.12 3.06
C PHE A 165 -1.08 -9.70 2.48
N SER A 166 -2.13 -10.49 2.75
CA SER A 166 -3.23 -10.74 1.81
C SER A 166 -4.24 -9.62 1.62
N ARG A 167 -3.96 -8.35 1.97
CA ARG A 167 -4.92 -7.27 1.70
C ARG A 167 -4.35 -6.00 1.10
N GLY A 168 -3.05 -5.73 1.20
CA GLY A 168 -2.48 -4.46 0.75
C GLY A 168 -1.41 -4.52 -0.36
N TRP A 169 -0.71 -5.65 -0.52
CA TRP A 169 0.41 -5.76 -1.46
C TRP A 169 0.41 -7.14 -2.13
N HIS A 170 -0.43 -7.31 -3.17
CA HIS A 170 -0.27 -8.41 -4.11
C HIS A 170 0.61 -7.94 -5.27
N VAL A 171 1.85 -8.40 -5.32
CA VAL A 171 2.69 -8.33 -6.52
C VAL A 171 2.60 -9.69 -7.22
N ASN A 172 1.55 -9.86 -8.03
CA ASN A 172 1.45 -10.97 -8.98
C ASN A 172 1.49 -10.39 -10.40
N PRO A 173 2.62 -10.48 -11.14
CA PRO A 173 2.82 -9.77 -12.41
C PRO A 173 1.98 -10.31 -13.58
N LEU A 174 1.07 -11.28 -13.36
CA LEU A 174 0.29 -11.92 -14.41
C LEU A 174 -1.23 -11.92 -14.21
N SER A 175 -1.77 -11.20 -13.23
CA SER A 175 -3.24 -11.10 -13.09
C SER A 175 -3.77 -9.76 -13.65
N PRO A 176 -4.57 -9.76 -14.74
CA PRO A 176 -5.14 -8.54 -15.27
C PRO A 176 -6.32 -8.12 -14.38
N GLY A 177 -6.08 -7.30 -13.36
CA GLY A 177 -7.23 -6.83 -12.57
C GLY A 177 -7.04 -5.92 -11.36
N VAL A 178 -5.83 -5.64 -10.87
CA VAL A 178 -5.66 -4.84 -9.65
C VAL A 178 -5.01 -3.49 -9.98
N PRO A 179 -5.55 -2.34 -9.52
CA PRO A 179 -4.93 -1.03 -9.72
C PRO A 179 -3.69 -0.89 -8.83
N ASP A 180 -2.58 -0.44 -9.42
CA ASP A 180 -1.39 -0.02 -8.70
C ASP A 180 -1.70 1.20 -7.81
N CYS A 181 -1.28 1.15 -6.55
CA CYS A 181 -1.44 2.20 -5.55
C CYS A 181 -0.52 3.40 -5.82
N LEU A 182 -0.70 4.11 -6.94
CA LEU A 182 0.06 5.31 -7.28
C LEU A 182 -0.93 6.46 -7.59
N SER A 183 -1.08 7.37 -6.63
CA SER A 183 -1.97 8.54 -6.69
C SER A 183 -1.44 9.62 -7.58
#